data_AF-A0A2S9FDD9-F1
#
_entry.id   AF-A0A2S9FDD9-F1
#
_cell.length_a   1.000
_cell.length_b   1.000
_cell.length_c   1.000
_cell.angle_alpha   90.00
_cell.angle_beta   90.00
_cell.angle_gamma   90.00
#
_symmetry.space_group_name_H-M   'P 1'
#
loop_
_entity.id
_entity.type
_entity.pdbx_description
1 polymer ?
#
loop_
_entity_poly.entity_id
_entity_poly.type
_entity_poly.pdbx_seq_one_letter_code
_entity_poly.pdbx_strand_id
1 'polypeptide(L)'
;MNLGDFDDDTCLIYGIGNVGRQDDGLGWAFVDWLEAQGCCPSAQVQRSYQLLIEDADLISTKRRVLFVDATKDESVMSFELHRPVPKMDFTFTS
;
A
#
# COMPACT_ATOMS: atom_id res chain seq x y z
N MET A 1 3.37 11.26 10.44
CA MET A 1 3.95 9.93 10.16
C MET A 1 5.13 10.15 9.22
N ASN A 2 6.26 9.50 9.46
CA ASN A 2 7.41 9.51 8.56
C ASN A 2 7.54 8.12 7.91
N LEU A 3 8.05 8.05 6.68
CA LEU A 3 8.29 6.78 6.01
C LEU A 3 9.24 5.87 6.81
N GLY A 4 10.24 6.44 7.49
CA GLY A 4 11.14 5.69 8.37
C GLY A 4 10.45 4.99 9.55
N ASP A 5 9.21 5.36 9.87
CA ASP A 5 8.41 4.68 10.89
C ASP A 5 8.00 3.23 10.50
N PHE A 6 8.21 2.87 9.23
CA PHE A 6 7.95 1.54 8.67
C PHE A 6 9.20 0.69 8.48
N ASP A 7 10.40 1.19 8.78
CA ASP A 7 11.65 0.44 8.63
C ASP A 7 11.89 -0.53 9.81
N ASP A 8 11.06 -1.56 9.88
CA ASP A 8 11.07 -2.58 10.94
C ASP A 8 10.42 -3.87 10.41
N ASP A 9 10.88 -5.03 10.87
CA ASP A 9 10.43 -6.35 10.38
C ASP A 9 8.96 -6.67 10.71
N THR A 10 8.40 -5.97 11.70
CA THR A 10 6.96 -6.02 12.04
C THR A 10 6.09 -5.15 11.14
N CYS A 11 6.68 -4.44 10.17
CA CYS A 11 5.96 -3.61 9.22
C CYS A 11 5.77 -4.29 7.86
N LEU A 12 4.70 -3.91 7.17
CA LEU A 12 4.37 -4.32 5.82
C LEU A 12 4.03 -3.09 4.97
N ILE A 13 4.66 -2.98 3.81
CA ILE A 13 4.30 -2.01 2.77
C ILE A 13 3.67 -2.79 1.62
N TYR A 14 2.39 -2.52 1.35
CA TYR A 14 1.56 -3.27 0.43
C TYR A 14 1.14 -2.37 -0.74
N GLY A 15 1.81 -2.55 -1.88
CA GLY A 15 1.50 -1.85 -3.13
C GLY A 15 0.37 -2.57 -3.89
N ILE A 16 -0.72 -1.84 -4.09
CA ILE A 16 -1.88 -2.27 -4.88
C ILE A 16 -1.76 -1.67 -6.27
N GLY A 17 -1.99 -2.46 -7.31
CA GLY A 17 -2.06 -1.91 -8.66
C GLY A 17 -1.87 -2.89 -9.80
N ASN A 18 -2.05 -2.38 -11.01
CA ASN A 18 -1.81 -3.11 -12.26
C ASN A 18 -1.01 -2.24 -13.24
N VAL A 19 0.26 -2.60 -13.45
CA VAL A 19 1.16 -1.92 -14.39
C VAL A 19 0.66 -1.93 -15.85
N GLY A 20 -0.21 -2.87 -16.21
CA GLY A 20 -0.87 -2.91 -17.51
C GLY A 20 -1.99 -1.88 -17.68
N ARG A 21 -2.38 -1.18 -16.60
CA ARG A 21 -3.47 -0.19 -16.55
C ARG A 21 -2.98 1.24 -16.24
N GLN A 22 -1.76 1.58 -16.71
CA GLN A 22 -1.18 2.92 -16.58
C GLN A 22 -1.06 3.36 -15.12
N ASP A 23 -1.73 4.45 -14.73
CA ASP A 23 -1.64 5.05 -13.39
C ASP A 23 -2.16 4.12 -12.28
N ASP A 24 -2.96 3.10 -12.62
CA ASP A 24 -3.33 2.03 -11.69
C ASP A 24 -2.11 1.25 -11.18
N GLY A 25 -0.96 1.33 -11.85
CA GLY A 25 0.31 0.72 -11.42
C GLY A 25 1.08 1.52 -10.37
N LEU A 26 0.58 2.68 -9.91
CA LEU A 26 1.32 3.57 -9.01
C LEU A 26 1.70 2.92 -7.67
N GLY A 27 0.86 2.05 -7.11
CA GLY A 27 1.22 1.34 -5.87
C GLY A 27 2.43 0.42 -6.05
N TRP A 28 2.56 -0.26 -7.19
CA TRP A 28 3.76 -1.05 -7.50
C TRP A 28 4.97 -0.17 -7.77
N ALA A 29 4.80 0.92 -8.54
CA ALA A 29 5.86 1.87 -8.83
C ALA A 29 6.44 2.50 -7.55
N PHE A 30 5.61 2.75 -6.53
CA PHE A 30 6.06 3.22 -5.23
C PHE A 30 6.93 2.18 -4.50
N VAL A 31 6.54 0.90 -4.51
CA VAL A 31 7.33 -0.18 -3.92
C VAL A 31 8.66 -0.35 -4.66
N ASP A 32 8.64 -0.30 -6.00
CA ASP A 32 9.85 -0.34 -6.82
C ASP A 32 10.81 0.81 -6.47
N TRP A 33 10.26 2.01 -6.28
CA TRP A 33 11.03 3.18 -5.87
C TRP A 33 11.63 3.00 -4.46
N LEU A 34 10.88 2.46 -3.49
CA LEU A 34 11.38 2.18 -2.14
C LEU A 34 12.59 1.26 -2.16
N GLU A 35 12.46 0.12 -2.87
CA GLU A 35 13.54 -0.85 -3.01
C GLU A 35 14.77 -0.22 -3.70
N ALA A 36 14.56 0.52 -4.79
CA ALA A 36 15.64 1.17 -5.53
C ALA A 36 16.38 2.24 -4.72
N GLN A 37 15.70 2.95 -3.82
CA GLN A 37 16.30 3.95 -2.95
C GLN A 37 16.84 3.37 -1.63
N GLY A 38 16.67 2.07 -1.38
CA GLY A 38 17.02 1.43 -0.11
C GLY A 38 16.25 2.02 1.08
N CYS A 39 15.02 2.47 0.85
CA CYS A 39 14.14 2.98 1.88
C CYS A 39 13.35 1.83 2.53
N CYS A 40 13.29 1.83 3.87
CA CYS A 40 12.63 0.78 4.66
C CYS A 40 13.12 -0.65 4.36
N PRO A 41 14.45 -0.91 4.30
CA PRO A 41 15.00 -2.21 3.93
C PRO A 41 14.60 -3.35 4.88
N SER A 42 14.20 -3.02 6.12
CA SER A 42 13.77 -4.01 7.11
C SER A 42 12.28 -4.36 7.00
N ALA A 43 11.50 -3.56 6.28
CA ALA A 43 10.07 -3.79 6.10
C ALA A 43 9.81 -4.95 5.14
N GLN A 44 8.76 -5.73 5.38
CA GLN A 44 8.25 -6.61 4.35
C GLN A 44 7.55 -5.79 3.27
N VAL A 45 7.82 -6.07 2.00
CA VAL A 45 7.18 -5.42 0.85
C VAL A 45 6.37 -6.42 0.05
N GLN A 46 5.18 -6.03 -0.40
CA GLN A 46 4.27 -6.86 -1.19
C GLN A 46 3.71 -6.05 -2.36
N ARG A 47 3.52 -6.70 -3.50
CA ARG A 47 2.85 -6.17 -4.68
C ARG A 47 1.71 -7.10 -5.05
N SER A 48 0.50 -6.58 -5.15
CA SER A 48 -0.68 -7.35 -5.53
C SER A 48 -1.62 -6.53 -6.40
N TYR A 49 -2.43 -7.21 -7.20
CA TYR A 49 -3.42 -6.53 -8.05
C TYR A 49 -4.55 -5.89 -7.25
N GLN A 50 -4.96 -6.52 -6.16
CA GLN A 50 -6.02 -6.09 -5.24
C GLN A 50 -5.69 -6.63 -3.84
N LEU A 51 -6.31 -6.08 -2.81
CA LEU A 51 -6.28 -6.66 -1.46
C LEU A 51 -7.21 -7.88 -1.41
N LEU A 52 -6.65 -9.06 -1.14
CA LEU A 52 -7.41 -10.32 -1.11
C LEU A 52 -7.70 -10.77 0.31
N ILE A 53 -8.66 -11.70 0.47
CA ILE A 53 -9.00 -12.23 1.80
C ILE A 53 -7.87 -13.06 2.39
N GLU A 54 -7.07 -13.71 1.55
CA GLU A 54 -5.92 -14.51 1.94
C GLU A 54 -4.81 -13.66 2.57
N ASP A 55 -4.74 -12.37 2.23
CA ASP A 55 -3.77 -11.44 2.81
C ASP A 55 -4.07 -11.09 4.27
N ALA A 56 -5.30 -11.38 4.75
CA ALA A 56 -5.70 -11.09 6.13
C ALA A 56 -4.81 -11.80 7.15
N ASP A 57 -4.39 -13.04 6.86
CA ASP A 57 -3.49 -13.80 7.73
C ASP A 57 -2.14 -13.07 7.86
N LEU A 58 -1.51 -12.73 6.72
CA LEU A 58 -0.27 -11.97 6.69
C LEU A 58 -0.41 -10.64 7.42
N ILE A 59 -1.44 -9.85 7.10
CA ILE A 59 -1.69 -8.53 7.70
C ILE A 59 -1.84 -8.65 9.22
N SER A 60 -2.50 -9.70 9.72
CA SER A 60 -2.72 -9.91 11.16
C SER A 60 -1.42 -10.09 11.95
N THR A 61 -0.34 -10.55 11.30
CA THR A 61 0.98 -10.74 11.93
C THR A 61 1.78 -9.44 12.06
N LYS A 62 1.31 -8.34 11.43
CA LYS A 62 2.07 -7.10 11.30
C LYS A 62 1.56 -6.05 12.28
N ARG A 63 2.51 -5.33 12.89
CA ARG A 63 2.21 -4.23 13.80
C ARG A 63 1.74 -2.99 13.05
N ARG A 64 2.28 -2.78 11.85
CA ARG A 64 1.94 -1.65 10.98
C ARG A 64 1.87 -2.09 9.52
N VAL A 65 0.85 -1.61 8.83
CA VAL A 65 0.67 -1.85 7.40
C VAL A 65 0.46 -0.51 6.70
N LEU A 66 1.23 -0.25 5.65
CA LEU A 66 1.05 0.86 4.72
C LEU A 66 0.46 0.31 3.42
N PHE A 67 -0.82 0.57 3.17
CA PHE A 67 -1.41 0.33 1.87
C PHE A 67 -1.09 1.51 0.95
N VAL A 68 -0.66 1.21 -0.27
CA VAL A 68 -0.35 2.20 -1.30
C VAL A 68 -1.13 1.84 -2.54
N ASP A 69 -2.02 2.73 -2.97
CA ASP A 69 -2.91 2.52 -4.11
C ASP A 69 -3.05 3.81 -4.92
N ALA A 70 -3.42 3.69 -6.18
CA ALA A 70 -3.78 4.82 -7.01
C ALA A 70 -5.15 5.37 -6.59
N THR A 71 -5.31 6.69 -6.64
CA THR A 71 -6.61 7.34 -6.39
C THR A 71 -7.12 8.02 -7.65
N LYS A 72 -8.44 8.00 -7.85
CA LYS A 72 -9.14 8.78 -8.89
C LYS A 72 -9.66 10.12 -8.37
N ASP A 73 -9.42 10.44 -7.10
CA ASP A 73 -9.83 11.71 -6.53
C ASP A 73 -8.99 12.85 -7.10
N GLU A 74 -9.58 13.63 -8.00
CA GLU A 74 -8.94 14.77 -8.67
C GLU A 74 -8.53 15.89 -7.70
N SER A 75 -9.07 15.91 -6.47
CA SER A 75 -8.64 16.86 -5.44
C SER A 75 -7.25 16.53 -4.87
N VAL A 76 -6.78 15.30 -5.05
CA VAL A 76 -5.45 14.85 -4.61
C VAL A 76 -4.40 15.30 -5.62
N MET A 77 -3.70 16.39 -5.31
CA MET A 77 -2.69 16.98 -6.19
C MET A 77 -1.37 16.18 -6.27
N SER A 78 -1.08 15.34 -5.28
CA SER A 78 0.17 14.55 -5.23
C SER A 78 -0.07 13.21 -4.55
N PHE A 79 -0.28 13.20 -3.24
CA PHE A 79 -0.67 12.03 -2.49
C PHE A 79 -1.48 12.45 -1.27
N GLU A 80 -2.28 11.53 -0.75
CA GLU A 80 -2.96 11.67 0.53
C GLU A 80 -2.57 10.49 1.43
N LEU A 81 -2.42 10.76 2.72
CA LEU A 81 -2.20 9.73 3.73
C LEU A 81 -3.27 9.87 4.82
N HIS A 82 -4.06 8.81 5.00
CA HIS A 82 -5.06 8.74 6.04
C HIS A 82 -5.07 7.35 6.69
N ARG A 83 -5.68 7.25 7.87
CA ARG A 83 -5.91 5.96 8.50
C ARG A 83 -7.16 5.32 7.89
N PRO A 84 -7.08 4.14 7.26
CA PRO A 84 -8.26 3.48 6.73
C PRO A 84 -9.20 3.09 7.88
N VAL A 85 -10.50 3.23 7.65
CA VAL A 85 -11.56 2.82 8.58
C VAL A 85 -12.37 1.73 7.89
N PRO A 86 -12.66 0.59 8.55
CA PRO A 86 -13.48 -0.44 7.96
C PRO A 86 -14.86 0.12 7.62
N LYS A 87 -15.28 -0.03 6.36
CA LYS A 87 -16.67 0.17 5.97
C LYS A 87 -17.39 -1.16 6.14
N MET A 88 -18.37 -1.19 7.04
CA MET A 88 -19.24 -2.37 7.24
C MET A 88 -20.42 -2.33 6.25
N ASP A 89 -20.10 -2.11 4.98
CA ASP A 89 -21.04 -2.14 3.87
C ASP A 89 -20.46 -3.01 2.73
N PHE A 90 -21.30 -3.36 1.76
CA PHE A 90 -20.89 -4.19 0.61
C PHE A 90 -20.41 -3.34 -0.58
N THR A 91 -19.91 -2.13 -0.32
CA THR A 91 -19.47 -1.22 -1.38
C THR A 91 -18.04 -1.52 -1.78
N PHE A 92 -17.83 -1.74 -3.08
CA PHE A 92 -16.50 -1.88 -3.66
C PHE A 92 -16.11 -0.55 -4.31
N THR A 93 -14.93 -0.04 -3.97
CA THR A 93 -14.32 1.08 -4.69
C THR A 93 -13.67 0.55 -5.95
N SER A 94 -13.95 1.18 -7.10
CA SER A 94 -13.42 0.81 -8.43
C SER A 94 -12.31 1.73 -8.89
#